data_AF-A0A0C7N280-F1
#
_entry.id   AF-A0A0C7N280-F1
#
_cell.length_a   1.000
_cell.length_b   1.000
_cell.length_c   1.000
_cell.angle_alpha   90.00
_cell.angle_beta   90.00
_cell.angle_gamma   90.00
#
_symmetry.space_group_name_H-M   'P 1'
#
loop_
_entity.id
_entity.type
_entity.pdbx_description
1 polymer ?
#
loop_
_entity_poly.entity_id
_entity_poly.type
_entity_poly.pdbx_seq_one_letter_code
_entity_poly.pdbx_strand_id
1 'polypeptide(L)' 'MNRFVILTGIFIYYVIWLLLPIFDLENTILGFPLPSIYAAICPVVLLLVGVFCVVSFLGGLVLCSETHDQKVMEK' A
#
# COMPACT_ATOMS: atom_id res chain seq x y z
N MET A 1 10.38 29.05 5.58
CA MET A 1 9.87 28.78 4.22
C MET A 1 10.67 27.62 3.62
N ASN A 2 10.73 26.47 4.32
CA ASN A 2 11.64 25.36 3.95
C ASN A 2 10.92 24.00 3.90
N ARG A 3 9.59 24.00 4.02
CA ARG A 3 8.76 22.80 4.06
C ARG A 3 8.93 21.97 2.79
N PHE A 4 9.06 22.66 1.65
CA PHE A 4 9.25 22.04 0.35
C PHE A 4 10.58 21.28 0.27
N VAL A 5 11.68 21.90 0.71
CA VAL A 5 13.01 21.26 0.71
C VAL A 5 13.04 20.04 1.63
N ILE A 6 12.38 20.12 2.80
CA ILE A 6 12.27 19.00 3.75
C ILE A 6 11.45 17.85 3.13
N LEU A 7 10.30 18.15 2.51
CA LEU A 7 9.49 17.16 1.82
C LEU A 7 10.25 16.51 0.66
N THR A 8 10.97 17.30 -0.13
CA THR A 8 11.79 16.80 -1.25
C THR A 8 12.92 15.90 -0.76
N GLY A 9 13.60 16.26 0.34
CA GLY A 9 14.64 15.42 0.93
C GLY A 9 14.09 14.07 1.43
N ILE A 10 12.94 14.10 2.12
CA ILE A 10 12.23 12.89 2.56
C ILE A 10 11.79 12.03 1.37
N PHE A 11 11.29 12.65 0.30
CA PHE A 11 10.87 11.95 -0.90
C PHE A 11 12.05 11.22 -1.56
N ILE A 12 13.17 11.92 -1.77
CA ILE A 12 14.38 11.33 -2.36
C ILE A 12 14.90 10.19 -1.50
N TYR A 13 14.91 10.35 -0.17
CA TYR A 13 15.30 9.30 0.77
C TYR A 13 14.43 8.04 0.60
N TYR A 14 13.11 8.19 0.54
CA TYR A 14 12.20 7.05 0.34
C TYR A 14 12.33 6.42 -1.04
N VAL A 15 12.57 7.21 -2.10
CA VAL A 15 12.80 6.69 -3.46
C VAL A 15 14.06 5.83 -3.50
N ILE A 16 15.17 6.33 -2.96
CA ILE A 16 16.43 5.57 -2.89
C ILE A 16 16.24 4.30 -2.06
N TRP A 17 15.50 4.39 -0.95
CA TRP A 17 15.18 3.23 -0.12
C TRP A 17 14.33 2.18 -0.84
N LEU A 18 13.40 2.59 -1.70
CA LEU A 18 12.59 1.68 -2.51
C LEU A 18 13.41 0.97 -3.61
N LEU A 19 14.46 1.63 -4.11
CA LEU A 19 15.37 1.10 -5.13
C LEU A 19 16.42 0.14 -4.56
N LEU A 20 16.69 0.18 -3.25
CA LEU A 20 17.67 -0.69 -2.57
C LEU A 20 17.51 -2.19 -2.89
N PRO A 21 16.31 -2.79 -2.80
CA PRO A 21 16.11 -4.21 -3.15
C PRO A 21 16.21 -4.50 -4.65
N ILE A 22 15.94 -3.53 -5.54
CA ILE A 22 16.02 -3.72 -7.00
C ILE A 22 17.46 -3.90 -7.45
N PHE A 23 18.39 -3.21 -6.79
CA PHE A 23 19.79 -3.19 -7.19
C PHE A 23 20.68 -4.02 -6.25
N ASP A 24 20.11 -4.72 -5.26
CA ASP A 24 20.84 -5.56 -4.29
C ASP A 24 21.99 -4.80 -3.59
N LEU A 25 21.72 -3.53 -3.20
CA LEU A 25 22.74 -2.67 -2.57
C LEU A 25 22.96 -2.96 -1.08
N GLU A 26 22.31 -3.99 -0.53
CA GLU A 26 22.39 -4.36 0.89
C GLU A 26 23.83 -4.68 1.34
N ASN A 27 24.66 -5.21 0.44
CA ASN A 27 26.07 -5.51 0.70
C ASN A 27 27.01 -4.34 0.38
N THR A 28 26.56 -3.34 -0.39
CA THR A 28 27.40 -2.23 -0.86
C THR A 28 27.30 -0.98 0.02
N ILE A 29 26.13 -0.71 0.61
CA ILE A 29 25.92 0.47 1.44
C ILE A 29 25.86 0.06 2.91
N LEU A 30 27.03 0.03 3.56
CA LEU A 30 27.16 -0.22 4.99
C LEU A 30 26.58 0.98 5.77
N GLY A 31 25.35 0.86 6.26
CA GLY A 31 24.73 1.85 7.14
C GLY A 31 23.36 2.39 6.76
N PHE A 32 22.61 1.76 5.84
CA PHE A 32 21.21 2.13 5.65
C PHE A 32 20.38 1.69 6.88
N PRO A 33 19.68 2.60 7.58
CA PRO A 33 19.06 2.30 8.87
C PRO A 33 17.82 1.41 8.77
N LEU A 34 17.29 1.18 7.57
CA LEU A 34 16.13 0.34 7.34
C LEU A 34 16.48 -0.85 6.44
N PRO A 35 16.21 -2.10 6.86
CA PRO A 35 16.47 -3.29 6.06
C PRO A 35 15.76 -3.26 4.71
N SER A 36 16.48 -3.65 3.65
CA SER A 36 16.00 -3.72 2.26
C SER A 36 14.69 -4.54 2.12
N ILE A 37 14.52 -5.56 2.96
CA ILE A 37 13.34 -6.43 3.01
C ILE A 37 12.03 -5.64 3.15
N TYR A 38 12.03 -4.56 3.95
CA TYR A 38 10.82 -3.76 4.17
C TYR A 38 10.43 -2.93 2.95
N ALA A 39 11.38 -2.52 2.11
CA ALA A 39 11.11 -1.78 0.88
C ALA A 39 10.31 -2.64 -0.13
N ALA A 40 10.52 -3.95 -0.15
CA ALA A 40 9.74 -4.88 -0.97
C ALA A 40 8.39 -5.26 -0.32
N ILE A 41 8.34 -5.41 1.01
CA ILE A 41 7.11 -5.78 1.73
C ILE A 41 6.07 -4.67 1.72
N CYS A 42 6.48 -3.41 1.88
CA CYS A 42 5.56 -2.26 1.90
C CYS A 42 4.56 -2.23 0.73
N PRO A 43 5.00 -2.25 -0.56
CA PRO A 43 4.06 -2.22 -1.69
C PRO A 43 3.17 -3.46 -1.76
N VAL A 44 3.67 -4.64 -1.38
CA VAL A 44 2.89 -5.89 -1.38
C VAL A 44 1.76 -5.83 -0.35
N VAL A 45 2.07 -5.41 0.88
CA VAL A 45 1.07 -5.23 1.94
C VAL A 45 0.06 -4.15 1.55
N LEU A 46 0.51 -3.05 0.96
CA LEU A 46 -0.38 -1.98 0.50
C LEU A 46 -1.37 -2.47 -0.55
N LEU A 47 -0.90 -3.26 -1.53
CA LEU A 47 -1.77 -3.90 -2.52
C LEU A 47 -2.74 -4.88 -1.89
N LEU A 48 -2.26 -5.74 -0.97
CA LEU A 48 -3.09 -6.72 -0.30
C LEU A 48 -4.24 -6.05 0.47
N VAL A 49 -3.91 -5.01 1.26
CA VAL A 49 -4.90 -4.25 2.03
C VAL A 49 -5.86 -3.50 1.11
N GLY A 50 -5.37 -2.88 0.04
CA GLY A 50 -6.20 -2.19 -0.95
C GLY A 50 -7.20 -3.13 -1.62
N VAL A 51 -6.74 -4.28 -2.12
CA VAL A 51 -7.59 -5.30 -2.75
C VAL A 51 -8.60 -5.84 -1.72
N PHE A 52 -8.15 -6.16 -0.52
CA PHE A 52 -9.03 -6.66 0.53
C PHE A 52 -10.13 -5.66 0.89
N CYS A 53 -9.80 -4.38 0.94
CA CYS A 53 -10.75 -3.30 1.19
C CYS A 53 -11.81 -3.21 0.07
N VAL A 54 -11.37 -3.22 -1.19
CA VAL A 54 -12.28 -3.15 -2.35
C VAL A 54 -13.18 -4.38 -2.43
N VAL A 55 -12.63 -5.58 -2.24
CA VAL A 55 -13.40 -6.83 -2.25
C VAL A 55 -14.43 -6.86 -1.11
N SER A 56 -14.04 -6.43 0.10
CA SER A 56 -14.96 -6.38 1.24
C SER A 56 -16.13 -5.42 0.99
N PHE A 57 -15.83 -4.24 0.42
CA PHE A 57 -16.86 -3.25 0.09
C PHE A 57 -17.81 -3.79 -1.00
N LEU A 58 -17.26 -4.38 -2.06
CA LEU A 58 -18.05 -4.94 -3.15
C LEU A 58 -18.93 -6.10 -2.67
N GLY A 59 -18.39 -7.00 -1.84
CA GLY A 59 -19.13 -8.11 -1.25
C GLY A 59 -20.29 -7.61 -0.36
N GLY A 60 -20.05 -6.57 0.44
CA GLY A 60 -21.12 -5.92 1.22
C GLY A 60 -22.22 -5.34 0.34
N LEU A 61 -21.86 -4.72 -0.79
CA LEU A 61 -22.82 -4.18 -1.76
C LEU A 61 -23.70 -5.27 -2.39
N VAL A 62 -23.09 -6.39 -2.79
CA VAL A 62 -23.81 -7.53 -3.37
C VAL A 62 -24.84 -8.07 -2.37
N LEU A 63 -24.42 -8.35 -1.13
CA LEU A 63 -25.33 -8.86 -0.09
C LEU A 63 -26.46 -7.89 0.24
N CYS A 64 -26.18 -6.59 0.21
CA CYS A 64 -27.18 -5.56 0.45
C CYS A 64 -28.22 -5.50 -0.69
N SER A 65 -27.78 -5.71 -1.95
CA SER A 65 -28.67 -5.73 -3.11
C SER A 65 -29.64 -6.92 -3.09
N GLU A 66 -29.18 -8.11 -2.70
CA GLU A 66 -30.04 -9.30 -2.62
C GLU A 66 -31.09 -9.18 -1.50
N THR A 67 -30.72 -8.59 -0.36
CA THR A 67 -31.68 -8.28 0.73
C THR A 67 -32.78 -7.32 0.26
N HIS A 68 -32.45 -6.37 -0.61
CA HIS A 68 -33.44 -5.43 -1.14
C HIS A 68 -34.40 -6.10 -2.13
N ASP A 69 -33.89 -7.00 -2.98
CA ASP A 69 -34.71 -7.75 -3.94
C ASP A 69 -35.67 -8.73 -3.25
N GLN A 70 -35.23 -9.41 -2.19
CA GLN A 70 -36.09 -10.34 -1.44
C GLN A 70 -37.26 -9.63 -0.72
N LYS A 71 -37.06 -8.41 -0.22
CA LYS A 71 -38.15 -7.63 0.41
C LYS A 71 -39.19 -7.11 -0.59
N VAL A 72 -38.84 -6.97 -1.86
CA VAL A 72 -39.79 -6.54 -2.92
C VAL A 72 -40.66 -7.71 -3.38
N MET A 73 -40.15 -8.95 -3.33
CA MET A 73 -40.86 -10.16 -3.76
C MET A 73 -41.77 -10.77 -2.69
N GLU A 74 -41.61 -10.40 -1.40
CA GLU A 74 -42.46 -10.86 -0.29
C GLU A 74 -43.70 -9.96 -0.06
N LYS A 75 -43.82 -8.83 -0.76
CA LYS A 75 -44.92 -7.86 -0.60
C LYS A 75 -45.90 -7.90 -1.77
#